data_AF-A0A7S9RT40-F1
#
_entry.id   AF-A0A7S9RT40-F1
#
_cell.length_a   1.000
_cell.length_b   1.000
_cell.length_c   1.000
_cell.angle_alpha   90.00
_cell.angle_beta   90.00
_cell.angle_gamma   90.00
#
_symmetry.space_group_name_H-M   'P 1'
#
loop_
_entity.id
_entity.type
_entity.pdbx_description
1 polymer ?
#
loop_
_entity_poly.entity_id
_entity_poly.type
_entity_poly.pdbx_seq_one_letter_code
_entity_poly.pdbx_strand_id
1 'polypeptide(L)'
;MQKSASFERNFSEYQISRAKLAEEFVILNDGKICDLIGREVVKFLFKDCEKSFDEMINLKKEEHISLAGLKIEDELVSSIKISISGYDENSDSLDFDLNLLSLSVPYRYAISNGCFEMSIFLKEDKEVVEKFLSTFSYKFEANSGKERYLIVFVNESKIYEQTYM
;
A
#
# COMPACT_ATOMS: atom_id res chain seq x y z
N MET A 1 -2.14 -35.61 11.65
CA MET A 1 -0.80 -35.50 11.02
C MET A 1 -0.62 -34.06 10.58
N GLN A 2 0.48 -33.42 10.96
CA GLN A 2 0.85 -32.10 10.45
C GLN A 2 1.30 -32.25 8.99
N LYS A 3 0.75 -31.44 8.07
CA LYS A 3 1.16 -31.47 6.65
C LYS A 3 2.33 -30.51 6.43
N SER A 4 3.28 -30.92 5.61
CA SER A 4 4.43 -30.10 5.20
C SER A 4 4.52 -30.08 3.68
N ALA A 5 4.95 -28.94 3.13
CA ALA A 5 5.28 -28.80 1.72
C ALA A 5 6.80 -28.72 1.56
N SER A 6 7.36 -29.45 0.61
CA SER A 6 8.80 -29.53 0.36
C SER A 6 9.15 -28.95 -1.00
N PHE A 7 10.22 -28.16 -1.05
CA PHE A 7 10.67 -27.41 -2.21
C PHE A 7 12.15 -27.71 -2.47
N GLU A 8 12.51 -27.91 -3.74
CA GLU A 8 13.87 -28.36 -4.11
C GLU A 8 14.90 -27.23 -4.19
N ARG A 9 14.45 -25.96 -4.12
CA ARG A 9 15.29 -24.76 -4.24
C ARG A 9 15.40 -24.01 -2.92
N ASN A 10 16.32 -23.07 -2.86
CA ASN A 10 16.48 -22.18 -1.72
C ASN A 10 15.29 -21.21 -1.62
N PHE A 11 15.00 -20.73 -0.42
CA PHE A 11 13.88 -19.82 -0.16
C PHE A 11 13.92 -18.54 -1.02
N SER A 12 15.10 -17.95 -1.19
CA SER A 12 15.29 -16.70 -1.96
C SER A 12 15.07 -16.86 -3.47
N GLU A 13 14.96 -18.09 -3.97
CA GLU A 13 14.70 -18.38 -5.38
C GLU A 13 13.19 -18.41 -5.72
N TYR A 14 12.32 -18.25 -4.71
CA TYR A 14 10.88 -18.17 -4.88
C TYR A 14 10.40 -16.72 -4.74
N GLN A 15 9.53 -16.30 -5.65
CA GLN A 15 8.64 -15.17 -5.42
C GLN A 15 7.47 -15.64 -4.57
N ILE A 16 7.37 -15.11 -3.36
CA ILE A 16 6.35 -15.49 -2.39
C ILE A 16 5.40 -14.33 -2.19
N SER A 17 4.10 -14.59 -2.30
CA SER A 17 3.06 -13.58 -2.11
C SER A 17 1.81 -14.19 -1.47
N ARG A 18 0.97 -13.32 -0.92
CA ARG A 18 -0.34 -13.71 -0.37
C ARG A 18 -1.40 -13.60 -1.47
N ALA A 19 -2.33 -14.54 -1.51
CA ALA A 19 -3.47 -14.43 -2.43
C ALA A 19 -4.40 -13.29 -1.98
N LYS A 20 -4.62 -12.28 -2.84
CA LYS A 20 -5.38 -11.06 -2.52
C LYS A 20 -6.84 -11.30 -2.10
N LEU A 21 -7.45 -12.37 -2.60
CA LEU A 21 -8.87 -12.70 -2.36
C LEU A 21 -9.06 -13.93 -1.45
N ALA A 22 -7.97 -14.56 -1.01
CA ALA A 22 -7.98 -15.81 -0.25
C ALA A 22 -6.82 -15.77 0.75
N GLU A 23 -7.05 -15.00 1.81
CA GLU A 23 -6.07 -14.60 2.81
C GLU A 23 -5.38 -15.77 3.55
N GLU A 24 -6.00 -16.95 3.52
CA GLU A 24 -5.52 -18.22 4.03
C GLU A 24 -4.62 -19.01 3.07
N PHE A 25 -4.21 -18.41 1.94
CA PHE A 25 -3.32 -19.03 0.96
C PHE A 25 -2.05 -18.22 0.70
N VAL A 26 -0.95 -18.95 0.51
CA VAL A 26 0.35 -18.43 0.06
C VAL A 26 0.60 -18.92 -1.36
N ILE A 27 1.06 -18.02 -2.22
CA ILE A 27 1.49 -18.31 -3.58
C ILE A 27 3.02 -18.35 -3.60
N LEU A 28 3.60 -19.44 -4.10
CA LEU A 28 5.03 -19.59 -4.32
C LEU A 28 5.29 -19.79 -5.81
N ASN A 29 6.14 -18.95 -6.39
CA ASN A 29 6.48 -18.99 -7.81
C ASN A 29 7.99 -19.02 -8.02
N ASP A 30 8.51 -20.05 -8.69
CA ASP A 30 9.94 -20.23 -8.98
C ASP A 30 10.34 -19.76 -10.41
N GLY A 31 9.42 -19.07 -11.10
CA GLY A 31 9.50 -18.66 -12.49
C GLY A 31 9.03 -19.71 -13.51
N LYS A 32 8.75 -20.95 -13.09
CA LYS A 32 8.29 -22.05 -13.94
C LYS A 32 6.98 -22.66 -13.43
N ILE A 33 6.86 -22.81 -12.11
CA ILE A 33 5.76 -23.43 -11.40
C ILE A 33 5.23 -22.41 -10.39
N CYS A 34 3.91 -22.36 -10.27
CA CYS A 34 3.21 -21.51 -9.33
C CYS A 34 2.34 -22.41 -8.45
N ASP A 35 2.73 -22.55 -7.18
CA ASP A 35 2.03 -23.36 -6.19
C ASP A 35 1.14 -22.46 -5.32
N LEU A 36 -0.11 -22.86 -5.13
CA LEU A 36 -1.06 -22.23 -4.21
C LEU A 36 -1.24 -23.14 -3.01
N ILE A 37 -0.85 -22.68 -1.82
CA ILE A 37 -0.75 -23.51 -0.63
C ILE A 37 -1.60 -22.94 0.48
N GLY A 38 -2.53 -23.75 0.99
CA GLY A 38 -3.45 -23.39 2.06
C GLY A 38 -2.89 -23.67 3.46
N ARG A 39 -3.59 -23.13 4.46
CA ARG A 39 -3.22 -23.18 5.89
C ARG A 39 -3.13 -24.58 6.49
N GLU A 40 -3.63 -25.62 5.82
CA GLU A 40 -3.45 -27.00 6.25
C GLU A 40 -1.98 -27.46 6.24
N VAL A 41 -1.12 -26.78 5.48
CA VAL A 41 0.33 -26.95 5.52
C VAL A 41 0.90 -26.10 6.65
N VAL A 42 1.53 -26.73 7.64
CA VAL A 42 2.07 -26.02 8.81
C VAL A 42 3.55 -25.63 8.66
N LYS A 43 4.27 -26.29 7.73
CA LYS A 43 5.69 -26.07 7.47
C LYS A 43 6.02 -26.10 5.98
N PHE A 44 6.87 -25.18 5.56
CA PHE A 44 7.49 -25.09 4.24
C PHE A 44 8.96 -25.46 4.42
N LEU A 45 9.39 -26.49 3.71
CA LEU A 45 10.74 -27.04 3.77
C LEU A 45 11.45 -26.67 2.47
N PHE A 46 12.25 -25.60 2.51
CA PHE A 46 13.12 -25.23 1.41
C PHE A 46 14.47 -25.97 1.56
N LYS A 47 15.28 -25.91 0.51
CA LYS A 47 16.60 -26.56 0.51
C LYS A 47 17.53 -26.01 1.61
N ASP A 48 17.42 -24.73 1.91
CA ASP A 48 18.30 -23.99 2.82
C ASP A 48 17.66 -23.63 4.16
N CYS A 49 16.34 -23.67 4.29
CA CYS A 49 15.65 -23.34 5.55
C CYS A 49 14.26 -23.96 5.68
N GLU A 50 13.71 -23.86 6.90
CA GLU A 50 12.31 -24.16 7.18
C GLU A 50 11.56 -22.86 7.52
N LYS A 51 10.31 -22.75 7.08
CA LYS A 51 9.39 -21.65 7.42
C LYS A 51 8.05 -22.19 7.89
N SER A 52 7.49 -21.57 8.93
CA SER A 52 6.09 -21.80 9.34
C SER A 52 5.12 -21.09 8.41
N PHE A 53 3.87 -21.55 8.35
CA PHE A 53 2.85 -20.90 7.55
C PHE A 53 2.59 -19.44 7.97
N ASP A 54 2.62 -19.17 9.27
CA ASP A 54 2.48 -17.80 9.78
C ASP A 54 3.68 -16.94 9.38
N GLU A 55 4.91 -17.46 9.38
CA GLU A 55 6.05 -16.73 8.81
C GLU A 55 5.83 -16.41 7.34
N MET A 56 5.36 -17.39 6.54
CA MET A 56 5.13 -17.23 5.09
C MET A 56 4.07 -16.17 4.77
N ILE A 57 2.97 -16.12 5.54
CA ILE A 57 1.94 -15.08 5.41
C ILE A 57 2.46 -13.70 5.85
N ASN A 58 3.30 -13.67 6.89
CA ASN A 58 3.81 -12.43 7.46
C ASN A 58 5.12 -11.95 6.81
N LEU A 59 5.59 -12.59 5.73
CA LEU A 59 6.79 -12.17 4.98
C LEU A 59 6.68 -10.75 4.45
N LYS A 60 5.46 -10.31 4.14
CA LYS A 60 5.14 -8.95 3.69
C LYS A 60 4.15 -8.33 4.66
N LYS A 61 4.63 -7.92 5.84
CA LYS A 61 3.83 -7.10 6.73
C LYS A 61 3.44 -5.83 5.94
N GLU A 62 2.17 -5.49 5.92
CA GLU A 62 1.68 -4.28 5.26
C GLU A 62 1.60 -3.17 6.31
N GLU A 63 2.09 -1.98 5.96
CA GLU A 63 1.93 -0.77 6.75
C GLU A 63 0.98 0.16 6.02
N HIS A 64 0.34 1.03 6.80
CA HIS A 64 -0.75 1.85 6.31
C HIS A 64 -0.65 3.27 6.88
N ILE A 65 -0.75 4.25 6.00
CA ILE A 65 -0.91 5.66 6.36
C ILE A 65 -2.32 6.11 5.97
N SER A 66 -3.06 6.61 6.96
CA SER A 66 -4.39 7.22 6.80
C SER A 66 -4.31 8.72 7.00
N LEU A 67 -5.12 9.46 6.25
CA LEU A 67 -5.33 10.90 6.46
C LEU A 67 -6.61 11.20 7.26
N ALA A 68 -7.19 10.19 7.91
CA ALA A 68 -8.35 10.38 8.78
C ALA A 68 -8.03 11.32 9.96
N GLY A 69 -8.91 12.30 10.19
CA GLY A 69 -8.79 13.26 11.28
C GLY A 69 -7.90 14.47 10.98
N LEU A 70 -7.38 14.62 9.75
CA LEU A 70 -6.78 15.87 9.33
C LEU A 70 -7.79 17.00 9.41
N LYS A 71 -7.34 18.14 9.94
CA LYS A 71 -8.14 19.37 10.04
C LYS A 71 -7.64 20.39 9.03
N ILE A 72 -8.58 21.06 8.38
CA ILE A 72 -8.30 22.12 7.42
C ILE A 72 -8.72 23.45 8.04
N GLU A 73 -7.83 24.45 7.95
CA GLU A 73 -8.08 25.79 8.46
C GLU A 73 -8.91 26.64 7.49
N ASP A 74 -8.65 26.49 6.19
CA ASP A 74 -9.36 27.23 5.14
C ASP A 74 -10.81 26.76 5.01
N GLU A 75 -11.78 27.64 5.22
CA GLU A 75 -13.21 27.34 5.02
C GLU A 75 -13.51 26.88 3.59
N LEU A 76 -12.83 27.46 2.59
CA LEU A 76 -13.00 27.13 1.19
C LEU A 76 -11.71 26.55 0.61
N VAL A 77 -11.80 25.35 0.06
CA VAL A 77 -10.68 24.64 -0.55
C VAL A 77 -10.77 24.71 -2.07
N SER A 78 -9.69 25.19 -2.67
CA SER A 78 -9.52 25.34 -4.12
C SER A 78 -8.55 24.33 -4.73
N SER A 79 -7.61 23.80 -3.93
CA SER A 79 -6.64 22.81 -4.38
C SER A 79 -6.20 21.87 -3.27
N ILE A 80 -5.95 20.62 -3.64
CA ILE A 80 -5.32 19.59 -2.82
C ILE A 80 -4.13 19.03 -3.62
N LYS A 81 -2.96 18.96 -3.01
CA LYS A 81 -1.79 18.25 -3.56
C LYS A 81 -1.34 17.17 -2.58
N ILE A 82 -1.21 15.93 -3.05
CA ILE A 82 -0.65 14.81 -2.28
C ILE A 82 0.60 14.32 -2.99
N SER A 83 1.71 14.20 -2.26
CA SER A 83 3.00 13.73 -2.79
C SER A 83 3.52 12.59 -1.92
N ILE A 84 3.97 11.50 -2.54
CA ILE A 84 4.58 10.35 -1.87
C ILE A 84 5.93 10.07 -2.54
N SER A 85 7.03 10.37 -1.86
CA SER A 85 8.36 9.93 -2.28
C SER A 85 8.64 8.52 -1.75
N GLY A 86 9.37 7.72 -2.53
CA GLY A 86 9.63 6.31 -2.25
C GLY A 86 8.54 5.36 -2.73
N TYR A 87 7.50 5.87 -3.41
CA TYR A 87 6.38 5.08 -3.92
C TYR A 87 6.83 3.98 -4.88
N ASP A 88 6.40 2.75 -4.62
CA ASP A 88 6.67 1.60 -5.48
C ASP A 88 5.41 1.17 -6.24
N GLU A 89 5.38 1.45 -7.54
CA GLU A 89 4.24 1.17 -8.42
C GLU A 89 3.85 -0.31 -8.52
N ASN A 90 4.74 -1.23 -8.12
CA ASN A 90 4.48 -2.67 -8.19
C ASN A 90 3.92 -3.25 -6.90
N SER A 91 4.20 -2.61 -5.75
CA SER A 91 3.86 -3.13 -4.42
C SER A 91 2.92 -2.24 -3.63
N ASP A 92 2.95 -0.94 -3.87
CA ASP A 92 2.21 0.02 -3.09
C ASP A 92 0.80 0.24 -3.68
N SER A 93 -0.16 0.61 -2.86
CA SER A 93 -1.52 0.90 -3.30
C SER A 93 -2.13 2.10 -2.58
N LEU A 94 -3.06 2.76 -3.28
CA LEU A 94 -3.77 3.94 -2.82
C LEU A 94 -5.27 3.71 -3.02
N ASP A 95 -6.05 4.02 -1.98
CA ASP A 95 -7.51 4.00 -2.01
C ASP A 95 -8.04 5.35 -1.51
N PHE A 96 -9.06 5.88 -2.18
CA PHE A 96 -9.74 7.15 -1.85
C PHE A 96 -11.04 7.28 -2.67
N ASP A 97 -12.05 7.95 -2.12
CA ASP A 97 -13.36 8.11 -2.78
C ASP A 97 -13.53 9.51 -3.40
N LEU A 98 -13.20 9.62 -4.70
CA LEU A 98 -13.38 10.86 -5.46
C LEU A 98 -14.85 11.29 -5.63
N ASN A 99 -15.83 10.41 -5.43
CA ASN A 99 -17.24 10.77 -5.58
C ASN A 99 -17.71 11.77 -4.52
N LEU A 100 -16.91 11.96 -3.46
CA LEU A 100 -17.15 12.96 -2.43
C LEU A 100 -16.83 14.39 -2.87
N LEU A 101 -16.10 14.58 -3.98
CA LEU A 101 -15.65 15.89 -4.44
C LEU A 101 -16.34 16.29 -5.75
N SER A 102 -16.79 17.55 -5.83
CA SER A 102 -17.17 18.19 -7.09
C SER A 102 -15.92 18.79 -7.74
N LEU A 103 -15.32 18.03 -8.66
CA LEU A 103 -14.10 18.44 -9.34
C LEU A 103 -14.37 19.61 -10.30
N SER A 104 -13.55 20.66 -10.23
CA SER A 104 -13.64 21.78 -11.18
C SER A 104 -13.01 21.44 -12.54
N VAL A 105 -12.04 20.53 -12.53
CA VAL A 105 -11.38 19.92 -13.69
C VAL A 105 -11.02 18.47 -13.35
N PRO A 106 -10.76 17.59 -14.34
CA PRO A 106 -10.26 16.25 -14.07
C PRO A 106 -9.00 16.31 -13.19
N TYR A 107 -8.98 15.51 -12.13
CA TYR A 107 -7.77 15.38 -11.30
C TYR A 107 -6.63 14.81 -12.13
N ARG A 108 -5.39 15.16 -11.74
CA ARG A 108 -4.19 14.67 -12.41
C ARG A 108 -3.33 13.94 -11.40
N TYR A 109 -2.75 12.83 -11.83
CA TYR A 109 -1.71 12.16 -11.07
C TYR A 109 -0.56 11.77 -11.99
N ALA A 110 0.63 11.63 -11.41
CA ALA A 110 1.82 11.16 -12.07
C ALA A 110 2.55 10.19 -11.15
N ILE A 111 3.05 9.11 -11.73
CA ILE A 111 3.96 8.17 -11.08
C ILE A 111 5.25 8.22 -11.88
N SER A 112 6.34 8.67 -11.26
CA SER A 112 7.64 8.75 -11.92
C SER A 112 8.77 8.72 -10.89
N ASN A 113 9.86 8.03 -11.22
CA ASN A 113 11.10 8.00 -10.43
C ASN A 113 10.88 7.71 -8.93
N GLY A 114 10.00 6.77 -8.60
CA GLY A 114 9.68 6.44 -7.21
C GLY A 114 8.88 7.52 -6.47
N CYS A 115 8.15 8.37 -7.20
CA CYS A 115 7.30 9.40 -6.65
C CYS A 115 5.88 9.27 -7.22
N PHE A 116 4.88 9.33 -6.35
CA PHE A 116 3.48 9.55 -6.71
C PHE A 116 3.13 11.00 -6.39
N GLU A 117 2.61 11.73 -7.36
CA GLU A 117 2.04 13.07 -7.15
C GLU A 117 0.60 13.10 -7.66
N MET A 118 -0.31 13.62 -6.86
CA MET A 118 -1.70 13.89 -7.22
C MET A 118 -2.04 15.34 -6.97
N SER A 119 -2.74 15.97 -7.91
CA SER A 119 -3.27 17.32 -7.79
C SER A 119 -4.74 17.35 -8.16
N ILE A 120 -5.55 17.87 -7.24
CA ILE A 120 -6.99 18.00 -7.37
C ILE A 120 -7.33 19.47 -7.27
N PHE A 121 -8.10 19.97 -8.24
CA PHE A 121 -8.66 21.32 -8.20
C PHE A 121 -10.17 21.20 -8.03
N LEU A 122 -10.70 21.95 -7.08
CA LEU A 122 -12.08 21.85 -6.62
C LEU A 122 -12.56 23.20 -6.09
N LYS A 123 -13.79 23.26 -5.63
CA LYS A 123 -14.33 24.39 -4.88
C LYS A 123 -15.34 23.85 -3.88
N GLU A 124 -14.83 23.38 -2.75
CA GLU A 124 -15.62 22.72 -1.71
C GLU A 124 -15.35 23.35 -0.35
N ASP A 125 -16.33 23.22 0.54
CA ASP A 125 -16.16 23.56 1.95
C ASP A 125 -15.23 22.55 2.64
N LYS A 126 -14.53 23.00 3.68
CA LYS A 126 -13.54 22.18 4.39
C LYS A 126 -14.08 20.82 4.86
N GLU A 127 -15.33 20.74 5.32
CA GLU A 127 -15.91 19.50 5.85
C GLU A 127 -16.02 18.42 4.76
N VAL A 128 -16.29 18.81 3.52
CA VAL A 128 -16.34 17.91 2.36
C VAL A 128 -14.94 17.36 2.07
N VAL A 129 -13.93 18.23 2.12
CA VAL A 129 -12.54 17.85 1.88
C VAL A 129 -11.98 16.99 3.01
N GLU A 130 -12.25 17.32 4.27
CA GLU A 130 -11.88 16.49 5.43
C GLU A 130 -12.50 15.10 5.33
N LYS A 131 -13.76 15.01 4.89
CA LYS A 131 -14.42 13.73 4.63
C LYS A 131 -13.73 12.96 3.50
N PHE A 132 -13.39 13.60 2.39
CA PHE A 132 -12.60 12.97 1.33
C PHE A 132 -11.26 12.45 1.84
N LEU A 133 -10.48 13.27 2.56
CA LEU A 133 -9.19 12.88 3.11
C LEU A 133 -9.32 11.72 4.11
N SER A 134 -10.44 11.61 4.82
CA SER A 134 -10.69 10.47 5.71
C SER A 134 -10.79 9.12 4.98
N THR A 135 -11.09 9.13 3.68
CA THR A 135 -11.11 7.92 2.85
C THR A 135 -9.73 7.55 2.30
N PHE A 136 -8.76 8.47 2.39
CA PHE A 136 -7.43 8.23 1.85
C PHE A 136 -6.67 7.18 2.66
N SER A 137 -6.22 6.15 1.96
CA SER A 137 -5.47 5.01 2.48
C SER A 137 -4.27 4.76 1.58
N TYR A 138 -3.06 4.89 2.14
CA TYR A 138 -1.82 4.51 1.49
C TYR A 138 -1.25 3.26 2.14
N LYS A 139 -1.08 2.19 1.35
CA LYS A 139 -0.60 0.88 1.81
C LYS A 139 0.69 0.51 1.10
N PHE A 140 1.65 -0.01 1.86
CA PHE A 140 2.97 -0.39 1.35
C PHE A 140 3.58 -1.53 2.16
N GLU A 141 4.59 -2.18 1.59
CA GLU A 141 5.33 -3.27 2.24
C GLU A 141 6.25 -2.72 3.34
N ALA A 142 6.02 -3.17 4.58
CA ALA A 142 6.85 -2.87 5.74
C ALA A 142 8.27 -3.42 5.55
N ASN A 143 9.27 -2.71 6.06
CA ASN A 143 10.67 -3.13 6.00
C ASN A 143 11.18 -3.37 4.56
N SER A 144 10.60 -2.71 3.55
CA SER A 144 11.08 -2.76 2.17
C SER A 144 12.47 -2.11 1.99
N GLY A 145 13.05 -1.54 3.06
CA GLY A 145 14.32 -0.81 3.04
C GLY A 145 14.23 0.53 2.30
N LYS A 146 13.02 0.94 1.95
CA LYS A 146 12.71 2.17 1.20
C LYS A 146 11.95 3.11 2.12
N GLU A 147 12.52 4.28 2.36
CA GLU A 147 11.85 5.35 3.08
C GLU A 147 10.64 5.86 2.26
N ARG A 148 9.47 5.95 2.90
CA ARG A 148 8.26 6.56 2.35
C ARG A 148 8.05 7.92 2.99
N TYR A 149 7.81 8.92 2.16
CA TYR A 149 7.60 10.29 2.61
C TYR A 149 6.34 10.87 1.98
N LEU A 150 5.29 11.03 2.78
CA LEU A 150 3.98 11.55 2.39
C LEU A 150 3.84 13.01 2.84
N ILE A 151 3.47 13.89 1.91
CA ILE A 151 3.12 15.29 2.19
C ILE A 151 1.76 15.61 1.59
N VAL A 152 0.95 16.38 2.32
CA VAL A 152 -0.33 16.91 1.85
C VAL A 152 -0.34 18.43 1.94
N PHE A 153 -0.77 19.07 0.86
CA PHE A 153 -1.03 20.50 0.77
C PHE A 153 -2.50 20.76 0.48
N VAL A 154 -3.06 21.77 1.13
CA VAL A 154 -4.38 22.34 0.85
C VAL A 154 -4.19 23.83 0.60
N ASN A 155 -4.73 24.35 -0.51
CA ASN A 155 -4.53 25.74 -0.93
C ASN A 155 -3.06 26.18 -0.87
N GLU A 156 -2.16 25.33 -1.38
CA GLU A 156 -0.71 25.53 -1.38
C GLU A 156 -0.04 25.53 0.01
N SER A 157 -0.81 25.44 1.09
CA SER A 157 -0.30 25.33 2.46
C SER A 157 -0.09 23.87 2.85
N LYS A 158 1.08 23.54 3.40
CA LYS A 158 1.38 22.20 3.91
C LYS A 158 0.58 21.96 5.18
N ILE A 159 -0.32 20.97 5.17
CA ILE A 159 -1.16 20.63 6.33
C ILE A 159 -0.73 19.33 7.01
N TYR A 160 0.05 18.49 6.33
CA TYR A 160 0.48 17.21 6.86
C TYR A 160 1.78 16.73 6.21
N GLU A 161 2.58 16.03 7.01
CA GLU A 161 3.86 15.43 6.63
C GLU A 161 4.09 14.19 7.49
N GLN A 162 4.43 13.06 6.86
CA GLN A 162 4.84 11.85 7.58
C GLN A 162 5.91 11.08 6.81
N THR A 163 6.92 10.62 7.55
CA THR A 163 7.97 9.72 7.08
C THR A 163 7.81 8.34 7.71
N TYR A 164 8.01 7.28 6.93
CA TYR A 164 8.02 5.90 7.37
C TYR A 164 9.26 5.18 6.80
N MET A 165 9.94 4.36 7.60
CA MET A 165 11.12 3.56 7.19
C MET A 165 10.78 2.08 7.01
#